data_AF-A0A4R3ULX3-F1
#
_entry.id   AF-A0A4R3ULX3-F1
#
_cell.length_a   1.000
_cell.length_b   1.000
_cell.length_c   1.000
_cell.angle_alpha   90.00
_cell.angle_beta   90.00
_cell.angle_gamma   90.00
#
_symmetry.space_group_name_H-M   'P 1'
#
loop_
_entity.id
_entity.type
_entity.pdbx_description
1 polymer ?
#
loop_
_entity_poly.entity_id
_entity_poly.type
_entity_poly.pdbx_seq_one_letter_code
_entity_poly.pdbx_strand_id
1 'polypeptide(L)'
;MSRQEIERWNPAEQARAEQMLQSLDHRKYAALSRMSARLAVGSEREQVAARLLMNDTQGAAEIAARSRDAAAYRLALQACGEPRATSSVPACAALTTQAWAALNPQDGRPWLRLMAEAMARRDEPAATLALEQALARPSLSPGRPFVLAFAEARGAAGDPEAQGLALVEIIGREAAQWDPSPFGQSRYCSPAAVEDGARRTNCERLARWLLPRADDLLVAMLASGIADRVGIPATQRPYTREQLQRGQQALVEQSTSDLGMDCASLAHVGEVWPARLLQHNELQQALQAASAPR
;
A
#
# COMPACT_ATOMS: atom_id res chain seq x y z
N MET A 1 -24.17 7.04 11.10
CA MET A 1 -25.15 6.56 12.11
C MET A 1 -24.39 6.27 13.40
N SER A 2 -24.79 6.91 14.49
CA SER A 2 -24.17 6.73 15.82
C SER A 2 -24.74 5.49 16.52
N ARG A 3 -23.96 4.89 17.44
CA ARG A 3 -24.37 3.70 18.21
C ARG A 3 -25.67 3.93 19.00
N GLN A 4 -25.93 5.17 19.42
CA GLN A 4 -27.14 5.58 20.13
C GLN A 4 -28.40 5.63 19.24
N GLU A 5 -28.26 5.75 17.92
CA GLU A 5 -29.40 5.71 16.98
C GLU A 5 -29.83 4.27 16.70
N ILE A 6 -28.90 3.32 16.70
CA ILE A 6 -29.16 1.88 16.49
C ILE A 6 -29.85 1.25 17.70
N GLU A 7 -29.51 1.69 18.92
CA GLU A 7 -30.14 1.22 20.16
C GLU A 7 -31.62 1.65 20.30
N ARG A 8 -32.06 2.63 19.50
CA ARG A 8 -33.46 3.09 19.45
C ARG A 8 -34.31 2.32 18.44
N TRP A 9 -33.71 1.45 17.64
CA TRP A 9 -34.43 0.68 16.63
C TRP A 9 -35.27 -0.41 17.28
N ASN A 10 -36.47 -0.61 16.76
CA ASN A 10 -37.29 -1.72 17.20
C ASN A 10 -36.68 -3.06 16.70
N PRO A 11 -37.05 -4.21 17.32
CA PRO A 11 -36.49 -5.51 16.93
C PRO A 11 -36.67 -5.86 15.44
N ALA A 12 -37.74 -5.37 14.79
CA ALA A 12 -37.98 -5.62 13.37
C ALA A 12 -37.03 -4.80 12.46
N GLU A 13 -36.70 -3.57 12.85
CA GLU A 13 -35.71 -2.73 12.17
C GLU A 13 -34.29 -3.31 12.32
N GLN A 14 -33.95 -3.80 13.51
CA GLN A 14 -32.69 -4.50 13.76
C GLN A 14 -32.58 -5.76 12.89
N ALA A 15 -33.62 -6.61 12.86
CA ALA A 15 -33.64 -7.82 12.04
C ALA A 15 -33.51 -7.52 10.54
N ARG A 16 -34.15 -6.45 10.04
CA ARG A 16 -34.01 -6.02 8.63
C ARG A 16 -32.59 -5.57 8.31
N ALA A 17 -31.95 -4.82 9.21
CA ALA A 17 -30.59 -4.37 9.03
C ALA A 17 -29.58 -5.52 9.06
N GLU A 18 -29.76 -6.49 9.95
CA GLU A 18 -28.95 -7.72 9.98
C GLU A 18 -29.08 -8.53 8.68
N GLN A 19 -30.31 -8.72 8.18
CA GLN A 19 -30.53 -9.38 6.90
C GLN A 19 -29.85 -8.65 5.74
N MET A 20 -29.92 -7.31 5.73
CA MET A 20 -29.25 -6.51 4.73
C MET A 20 -27.71 -6.69 4.80
N LEU A 21 -27.12 -6.60 5.98
CA LEU A 21 -25.67 -6.82 6.19
C LEU A 21 -25.23 -8.22 5.74
N GLN A 22 -25.98 -9.26 6.10
CA GLN A 22 -25.73 -10.63 5.64
C GLN A 22 -25.77 -10.74 4.12
N SER A 23 -26.72 -10.05 3.47
CA SER A 23 -26.81 -10.04 2.00
C SER A 23 -25.61 -9.35 1.35
N LEU A 24 -25.13 -8.25 1.93
CA LEU A 24 -23.95 -7.53 1.46
C LEU A 24 -22.68 -8.36 1.64
N ASP A 25 -22.53 -9.02 2.79
CA ASP A 25 -21.42 -9.94 3.04
C ASP A 25 -21.44 -11.11 2.04
N HIS A 26 -22.60 -11.70 1.77
CA HIS A 26 -22.71 -12.77 0.78
C HIS A 26 -22.26 -12.31 -0.62
N ARG A 27 -22.71 -11.13 -1.07
CA ARG A 27 -22.27 -10.54 -2.36
C ARG A 27 -20.77 -10.28 -2.39
N LYS A 28 -20.22 -9.67 -1.32
CA LYS A 28 -18.79 -9.39 -1.15
C LYS A 28 -17.97 -10.68 -1.25
N TYR A 29 -18.32 -11.72 -0.49
CA TYR A 29 -17.58 -12.98 -0.51
C TYR A 29 -17.70 -13.72 -1.85
N ALA A 30 -18.86 -13.69 -2.50
CA ALA A 30 -19.02 -14.25 -3.84
C ALA A 30 -18.14 -13.52 -4.86
N ALA A 31 -18.04 -12.18 -4.78
CA ALA A 31 -17.16 -11.39 -5.62
C ALA A 31 -15.69 -11.73 -5.38
N LEU A 32 -15.23 -11.69 -4.12
CA LEU A 32 -13.86 -12.04 -3.74
C LEU A 32 -13.48 -13.45 -4.20
N SER A 33 -14.41 -14.41 -4.09
CA SER A 33 -14.20 -15.78 -4.55
C SER A 33 -14.02 -15.87 -6.08
N ARG A 34 -14.90 -15.22 -6.86
CA ARG A 34 -14.75 -15.17 -8.33
C ARG A 34 -13.44 -14.50 -8.75
N MET A 35 -13.07 -13.43 -8.06
CA MET A 35 -11.84 -12.68 -8.35
C MET A 35 -10.60 -13.48 -7.96
N SER A 36 -10.60 -14.15 -6.81
CA SER A 36 -9.55 -15.09 -6.43
C SER A 36 -9.42 -16.21 -7.46
N ALA A 37 -10.53 -16.79 -7.93
CA ALA A 37 -10.49 -17.82 -8.98
C ALA A 37 -9.86 -17.31 -10.29
N ARG A 38 -10.15 -16.06 -10.70
CA ARG A 38 -9.53 -15.44 -11.87
C ARG A 38 -8.02 -15.20 -11.67
N LEU A 39 -7.62 -14.76 -10.49
CA LEU A 39 -6.22 -14.50 -10.17
C LEU A 39 -5.40 -15.80 -10.05
N ALA A 40 -6.03 -16.88 -9.57
CA ALA A 40 -5.39 -18.18 -9.36
C ALA A 40 -4.87 -18.85 -10.65
N VAL A 41 -5.34 -18.42 -11.83
CA VAL A 41 -4.87 -18.92 -13.14
C VAL A 41 -3.91 -17.95 -13.85
N GLY A 42 -3.51 -16.86 -13.19
CA GLY A 42 -2.62 -15.83 -13.74
C GLY A 42 -1.14 -16.07 -13.46
N SER A 43 -0.38 -14.97 -13.48
CA SER A 43 1.02 -14.86 -13.07
C SER A 43 1.25 -15.27 -11.61
N GLU A 44 2.51 -15.52 -11.22
CA GLU A 44 2.87 -15.86 -9.83
C GLU A 44 2.36 -14.79 -8.84
N ARG A 45 2.43 -13.50 -9.21
CA ARG A 45 1.90 -12.39 -8.42
C ARG A 45 0.38 -12.47 -8.25
N GLU A 46 -0.35 -12.74 -9.33
CA GLU A 46 -1.80 -12.92 -9.26
C GLU A 46 -2.16 -14.14 -8.40
N GLN A 47 -1.44 -15.26 -8.54
CA GLN A 47 -1.65 -16.46 -7.72
C GLN A 47 -1.41 -16.21 -6.23
N VAL A 48 -0.34 -15.49 -5.87
CA VAL A 48 -0.10 -15.05 -4.49
C VAL A 48 -1.25 -14.18 -3.99
N ALA A 49 -1.70 -13.20 -4.79
CA ALA A 49 -2.83 -12.35 -4.43
C ALA A 49 -4.13 -13.16 -4.22
N ALA A 50 -4.39 -14.15 -5.07
CA ALA A 50 -5.54 -15.05 -4.95
C ALA A 50 -5.57 -15.79 -3.61
N ARG A 51 -4.41 -16.28 -3.16
CA ARG A 51 -4.24 -16.96 -1.87
C ARG A 51 -4.49 -16.01 -0.70
N LEU A 52 -3.91 -14.81 -0.76
CA LEU A 52 -4.09 -13.81 0.29
C LEU A 52 -5.54 -13.30 0.41
N LEU A 53 -6.26 -13.19 -0.70
CA LEU A 53 -7.70 -12.87 -0.68
C LEU A 53 -8.51 -13.90 0.12
N MET A 54 -8.09 -15.17 0.08
CA MET A 54 -8.73 -16.27 0.80
C MET A 54 -8.14 -16.49 2.21
N ASN A 55 -7.32 -15.56 2.71
CA ASN A 55 -6.57 -15.66 3.98
C ASN A 55 -5.59 -16.86 4.04
N ASP A 56 -5.13 -17.36 2.89
CA ASP A 56 -4.17 -18.45 2.80
C ASP A 56 -2.73 -17.92 2.73
N THR A 57 -2.24 -17.36 3.85
CA THR A 57 -0.87 -16.85 3.96
C THR A 57 0.18 -17.95 3.78
N GLN A 58 -0.13 -19.18 4.21
CA GLN A 58 0.75 -20.35 4.03
C GLN A 58 0.95 -20.65 2.54
N GLY A 59 -0.13 -20.82 1.78
CA GLY A 59 -0.06 -21.09 0.35
C GLY A 59 0.56 -19.93 -0.44
N ALA A 60 0.28 -18.69 -0.05
CA ALA A 60 0.92 -17.51 -0.61
C ALA A 60 2.45 -17.54 -0.42
N ALA A 61 2.92 -17.87 0.80
CA ALA A 61 4.33 -17.95 1.11
C ALA A 61 5.03 -19.12 0.40
N GLU A 62 4.36 -20.27 0.25
CA GLU A 62 4.89 -21.41 -0.49
C GLU A 62 5.10 -21.12 -1.98
N ILE A 63 4.16 -20.41 -2.61
CA ILE A 63 4.31 -19.96 -4.00
C ILE A 63 5.49 -18.98 -4.09
N ALA A 64 5.51 -17.96 -3.23
CA ALA A 64 6.54 -16.95 -3.22
C ALA A 64 7.95 -17.51 -2.98
N ALA A 65 8.11 -18.51 -2.11
CA ALA A 65 9.41 -19.11 -1.81
C ALA A 65 10.10 -19.76 -3.02
N ARG A 66 9.32 -20.13 -4.05
CA ARG A 66 9.82 -20.70 -5.30
C ARG A 66 9.77 -19.72 -6.48
N SER A 67 9.11 -18.58 -6.29
CA SER A 67 8.87 -17.56 -7.28
C SER A 67 10.15 -16.82 -7.65
N ARG A 68 10.26 -16.43 -8.93
CA ARG A 68 11.26 -15.46 -9.39
C ARG A 68 10.66 -14.07 -9.58
N ASP A 69 9.35 -13.95 -9.50
CA ASP A 69 8.65 -12.67 -9.48
C ASP A 69 8.86 -11.97 -8.12
N ALA A 70 9.61 -10.86 -8.15
CA ALA A 70 9.91 -10.04 -6.99
C ALA A 70 8.65 -9.37 -6.40
N ALA A 71 7.63 -9.08 -7.21
CA ALA A 71 6.38 -8.51 -6.74
C ALA A 71 5.52 -9.58 -6.02
N ALA A 72 5.47 -10.80 -6.55
CA ALA A 72 4.85 -11.94 -5.87
C ALA A 72 5.55 -12.22 -4.52
N TYR A 73 6.88 -12.22 -4.51
CA TYR A 73 7.68 -12.43 -3.31
C TYR A 73 7.41 -11.37 -2.25
N ARG A 74 7.43 -10.09 -2.64
CA ARG A 74 7.15 -8.96 -1.74
C ARG A 74 5.75 -9.06 -1.14
N LEU A 75 4.75 -9.38 -1.95
CA LEU A 75 3.37 -9.46 -1.52
C LEU A 75 3.17 -10.52 -0.42
N ALA A 76 3.74 -11.71 -0.61
CA ALA A 76 3.73 -12.75 0.41
C ALA A 76 4.53 -12.36 1.66
N LEU A 77 5.72 -11.76 1.48
CA LEU A 77 6.57 -11.29 2.59
C LEU A 77 5.83 -10.24 3.45
N GLN A 78 5.07 -9.32 2.85
CA GLN A 78 4.27 -8.34 3.59
C GLN A 78 3.14 -8.99 4.37
N ALA A 79 2.45 -9.97 3.79
CA ALA A 79 1.40 -10.73 4.47
C ALA A 79 1.91 -11.59 5.63
N CYS A 80 3.18 -12.05 5.55
CA CYS A 80 3.84 -12.76 6.64
C CYS A 80 4.12 -11.88 7.86
N GLY A 81 4.00 -10.56 7.76
CA GLY A 81 4.08 -9.62 8.88
C GLY A 81 5.52 -9.29 9.33
N GLU A 82 5.66 -8.83 10.57
CA GLU A 82 6.96 -8.47 11.15
C GLU A 82 7.76 -9.75 11.47
N PRO A 83 9.05 -9.86 11.09
CA PRO A 83 9.89 -11.03 11.38
C PRO A 83 10.03 -11.38 12.87
N ARG A 84 9.73 -10.43 13.77
CA ARG A 84 9.82 -10.57 15.23
C ARG A 84 8.55 -11.10 15.88
N ALA A 85 7.40 -10.95 15.22
CA ALA A 85 6.27 -11.77 15.58
C ALA A 85 6.60 -13.16 15.06
N THR A 86 6.62 -14.17 15.92
CA THR A 86 6.65 -15.56 15.48
C THR A 86 5.43 -15.77 14.60
N SER A 87 5.58 -15.56 13.28
CA SER A 87 4.51 -15.87 12.34
C SER A 87 4.20 -17.34 12.56
N SER A 88 2.96 -17.64 12.95
CA SER A 88 2.50 -19.01 13.17
C SER A 88 2.44 -19.82 11.87
N VAL A 89 2.85 -19.21 10.74
CA VAL A 89 2.85 -19.75 9.39
C VAL A 89 4.27 -20.23 9.04
N PRO A 90 4.54 -21.55 9.04
CA PRO A 90 5.89 -22.08 8.82
C PRO A 90 6.54 -21.63 7.50
N ALA A 91 5.77 -21.50 6.42
CA ALA A 91 6.31 -21.09 5.12
C ALA A 91 6.84 -19.64 5.12
N CYS A 92 6.37 -18.79 6.04
CA CYS A 92 6.85 -17.41 6.17
C CYS A 92 8.32 -17.35 6.62
N ALA A 93 8.83 -18.37 7.31
CA ALA A 93 10.23 -18.40 7.75
C ALA A 93 11.23 -18.46 6.59
N ALA A 94 10.79 -18.89 5.40
CA ALA A 94 11.62 -18.93 4.20
C ALA A 94 11.68 -17.58 3.48
N LEU A 95 10.84 -16.61 3.85
CA LEU A 95 10.77 -15.31 3.19
C LEU A 95 11.61 -14.28 3.95
N THR A 96 12.56 -13.63 3.26
CA THR A 96 13.42 -12.61 3.87
C THR A 96 13.53 -11.38 2.98
N THR A 97 13.69 -10.21 3.59
CA THR A 97 13.90 -8.95 2.86
C THR A 97 15.20 -8.99 2.04
N GLN A 98 16.22 -9.72 2.49
CA GLN A 98 17.47 -9.94 1.75
C GLN A 98 17.25 -10.75 0.46
N ALA A 99 16.46 -11.82 0.53
CA ALA A 99 16.11 -12.59 -0.66
C ALA A 99 15.27 -11.78 -1.65
N TRP A 100 14.36 -10.93 -1.15
CA TRP A 100 13.67 -9.96 -2.00
C TRP A 100 14.64 -8.99 -2.70
N ALA A 101 15.64 -8.46 -1.99
CA ALA A 101 16.68 -7.61 -2.59
C ALA A 101 17.47 -8.32 -3.71
N ALA A 102 17.68 -9.63 -3.58
CA ALA A 102 18.37 -10.43 -4.59
C ALA A 102 17.53 -10.70 -5.84
N LEU A 103 16.20 -10.77 -5.73
CA LEU A 103 15.29 -11.03 -6.86
C LEU A 103 15.20 -9.87 -7.85
N ASN A 104 15.31 -8.62 -7.37
CA ASN A 104 15.35 -7.43 -8.23
C ASN A 104 16.50 -6.50 -7.82
N PRO A 105 17.73 -6.72 -8.33
CA PRO A 105 18.90 -5.95 -7.93
C PRO A 105 18.87 -4.46 -8.32
N GLN A 106 17.90 -4.03 -9.11
CA GLN A 106 17.74 -2.64 -9.55
C GLN A 106 16.73 -1.86 -8.70
N ASP A 107 16.02 -2.53 -7.79
CA ASP A 107 14.98 -1.93 -6.95
C ASP A 107 15.55 -1.52 -5.58
N GLY A 108 15.36 -0.26 -5.22
CA GLY A 108 15.76 0.30 -3.92
C GLY A 108 14.79 -0.05 -2.78
N ARG A 109 13.54 -0.47 -3.06
CA ARG A 109 12.53 -0.70 -2.02
C ARG A 109 12.92 -1.78 -0.99
N PRO A 110 13.46 -2.96 -1.35
CA PRO A 110 13.91 -3.94 -0.36
C PRO A 110 14.99 -3.38 0.56
N TRP A 111 15.87 -2.53 0.05
CA TRP A 111 16.93 -1.90 0.83
C TRP A 111 16.39 -0.85 1.80
N LEU A 112 15.37 -0.08 1.43
CA LEU A 112 14.67 0.82 2.36
C LEU A 112 13.95 0.05 3.47
N ARG A 113 13.42 -1.14 3.18
CA ARG A 113 12.85 -2.02 4.21
C ARG A 113 13.94 -2.56 5.13
N LEU A 114 15.07 -3.04 4.61
CA LEU A 114 16.23 -3.46 5.42
C LEU A 114 16.76 -2.33 6.31
N MET A 115 16.79 -1.10 5.80
CA MET A 115 17.12 0.09 6.60
C MET A 115 16.14 0.27 7.75
N ALA A 116 14.83 0.21 7.49
CA ALA A 116 13.81 0.36 8.52
C ALA A 116 13.87 -0.76 9.57
N GLU A 117 14.13 -2.00 9.15
CA GLU A 117 14.35 -3.13 10.06
C GLU A 117 15.60 -2.92 10.93
N ALA A 118 16.71 -2.46 10.36
CA ALA A 118 17.92 -2.12 11.12
C ALA A 118 17.65 -0.99 12.13
N MET A 119 16.91 0.05 11.73
CA MET A 119 16.46 1.11 12.65
C MET A 119 15.59 0.57 13.80
N ALA A 120 14.71 -0.40 13.53
CA ALA A 120 13.91 -1.06 14.55
C ALA A 120 14.76 -1.93 15.51
N ARG A 121 15.95 -2.36 15.08
CA ARG A 121 16.96 -3.03 15.93
C ARG A 121 17.94 -2.06 16.60
N ARG A 122 17.84 -0.75 16.33
CA ARG A 122 18.82 0.29 16.75
C ARG A 122 20.23 0.01 16.22
N ASP A 123 20.32 -0.61 15.06
CA ASP A 123 21.57 -0.92 14.37
C ASP A 123 21.86 0.16 13.31
N GLU A 124 22.41 1.28 13.77
CA GLU A 124 22.71 2.45 12.93
C GLU A 124 23.71 2.17 11.78
N PRO A 125 24.78 1.38 11.99
CA PRO A 125 25.66 0.98 10.89
C PRO A 125 24.92 0.18 9.81
N ALA A 126 24.10 -0.79 10.19
CA ALA A 126 23.34 -1.58 9.21
C ALA A 126 22.27 -0.73 8.50
N ALA A 127 21.62 0.20 9.20
CA ALA A 127 20.68 1.12 8.59
C ALA A 127 21.36 2.00 7.55
N THR A 128 22.52 2.56 7.88
CA THR A 128 23.31 3.39 6.96
C THR A 128 23.77 2.60 5.74
N LEU A 129 24.26 1.37 5.93
CA LEU A 129 24.64 0.49 4.83
C LEU A 129 23.46 0.17 3.91
N ALA A 130 22.30 -0.18 4.47
CA ALA A 130 21.10 -0.45 3.69
C ALA A 130 20.59 0.79 2.93
N LEU A 131 20.71 1.98 3.52
CA LEU A 131 20.44 3.24 2.83
C LEU A 131 21.36 3.43 1.62
N GLU A 132 22.67 3.27 1.78
CA GLU A 132 23.61 3.38 0.66
C GLU A 132 23.29 2.39 -0.47
N GLN A 133 22.91 1.15 -0.09
CA GLN A 133 22.47 0.16 -1.05
C GLN A 133 21.20 0.57 -1.79
N ALA A 134 20.24 1.23 -1.13
CA ALA A 134 19.03 1.77 -1.76
C ALA A 134 19.37 2.90 -2.74
N LEU A 135 20.20 3.86 -2.32
CA LEU A 135 20.58 5.03 -3.12
C LEU A 135 21.37 4.65 -4.39
N ALA A 136 22.05 3.51 -4.37
CA ALA A 136 22.75 2.97 -5.53
C ALA A 136 21.80 2.39 -6.60
N ARG A 137 20.49 2.29 -6.33
CA ARG A 137 19.52 1.64 -7.23
C ARG A 137 18.81 2.66 -8.11
N PRO A 138 18.57 2.35 -9.40
CA PRO A 138 17.92 3.28 -10.30
C PRO A 138 16.42 3.41 -10.06
N SER A 139 15.74 2.37 -9.55
CA SER A 139 14.28 2.33 -9.45
C SER A 139 13.77 2.09 -8.02
N LEU A 140 12.47 2.37 -7.85
CA LEU A 140 11.70 2.05 -6.67
C LEU A 140 10.43 1.35 -7.16
N SER A 141 10.23 0.09 -6.80
CA SER A 141 9.01 -0.64 -7.17
C SER A 141 7.77 0.01 -6.54
N PRO A 142 6.55 -0.28 -7.03
CA PRO A 142 5.36 0.42 -6.53
C PRO A 142 5.06 0.19 -5.05
N GLY A 143 4.42 1.13 -4.37
CA GLY A 143 4.07 1.01 -2.94
C GLY A 143 3.02 -0.07 -2.64
N ARG A 144 2.06 -0.27 -3.56
CA ARG A 144 0.78 -0.95 -3.32
C ARG A 144 0.57 -2.19 -4.22
N PRO A 145 1.25 -3.32 -3.94
CA PRO A 145 1.24 -4.48 -4.84
C PRO A 145 -0.11 -5.20 -4.84
N PHE A 146 -0.82 -5.19 -3.71
CA PHE A 146 -1.99 -6.02 -3.51
C PHE A 146 -3.18 -5.43 -4.26
N VAL A 147 -3.37 -4.11 -4.13
CA VAL A 147 -4.38 -3.37 -4.89
C VAL A 147 -4.10 -3.44 -6.39
N LEU A 148 -2.84 -3.33 -6.83
CA LEU A 148 -2.48 -3.45 -8.25
C LEU A 148 -2.75 -4.85 -8.82
N ALA A 149 -2.42 -5.91 -8.09
CA ALA A 149 -2.72 -7.28 -8.53
C ALA A 149 -4.23 -7.49 -8.68
N PHE A 150 -5.04 -6.86 -7.82
CA PHE A 150 -6.49 -6.97 -7.92
C PHE A 150 -7.12 -6.15 -9.05
N ALA A 151 -6.52 -5.00 -9.39
CA ALA A 151 -6.98 -4.20 -10.51
C ALA A 151 -6.94 -4.99 -11.84
N GLU A 152 -6.09 -6.01 -11.93
CA GLU A 152 -6.02 -6.94 -13.08
C GLU A 152 -7.23 -7.90 -13.16
N ALA A 153 -7.93 -8.13 -12.04
CA ALA A 153 -9.12 -8.99 -11.95
C ALA A 153 -10.46 -8.25 -12.06
N ARG A 154 -10.46 -6.94 -12.39
CA ARG A 154 -11.59 -5.99 -12.33
C ARG A 154 -12.85 -6.29 -13.16
N GLY A 155 -12.98 -7.47 -13.75
CA GLY A 155 -14.21 -7.94 -14.42
C GLY A 155 -14.77 -9.25 -13.85
N ALA A 156 -14.04 -9.90 -12.93
CA ALA A 156 -14.45 -11.18 -12.37
C ALA A 156 -15.47 -11.03 -11.22
N ALA A 157 -15.64 -9.83 -10.66
CA ALA A 157 -16.61 -9.58 -9.59
C ALA A 157 -18.07 -9.80 -9.99
N GLY A 158 -18.41 -9.90 -11.28
CA GLY A 158 -19.77 -10.16 -11.77
C GLY A 158 -20.59 -8.89 -11.96
N ASP A 159 -20.61 -7.99 -10.97
CA ASP A 159 -21.29 -6.70 -11.06
C ASP A 159 -20.49 -5.56 -10.37
N PRO A 160 -20.75 -4.29 -10.72
CA PRO A 160 -20.06 -3.12 -10.16
C PRO A 160 -20.16 -2.96 -8.64
N GLU A 161 -21.32 -3.23 -8.04
CA GLU A 161 -21.53 -3.05 -6.59
C GLU A 161 -20.67 -4.06 -5.81
N ALA A 162 -20.72 -5.32 -6.25
CA ALA A 162 -19.92 -6.40 -5.70
C ALA A 162 -18.40 -6.14 -5.89
N GLN A 163 -18.00 -5.54 -7.02
CA GLN A 163 -16.64 -5.07 -7.27
C GLN A 163 -16.23 -3.97 -6.29
N GLY A 164 -17.11 -3.01 -6.01
CA GLY A 164 -16.89 -1.95 -5.02
C GLY A 164 -16.69 -2.49 -3.61
N LEU A 165 -17.57 -3.39 -3.17
CA LEU A 165 -17.45 -4.07 -1.87
C LEU A 165 -16.15 -4.85 -1.74
N ALA A 166 -15.76 -5.58 -2.78
CA ALA A 166 -14.49 -6.31 -2.80
C ALA A 166 -13.27 -5.37 -2.76
N LEU A 167 -13.33 -4.24 -3.47
CA LEU A 167 -12.25 -3.25 -3.47
C LEU A 167 -12.05 -2.61 -2.08
N VAL A 168 -13.13 -2.28 -1.36
CA VAL A 168 -13.06 -1.75 0.01
C VAL A 168 -12.36 -2.73 0.94
N GLU A 169 -12.72 -4.01 0.89
CA GLU A 169 -12.07 -5.07 1.68
C GLU A 169 -10.56 -5.15 1.37
N ILE A 170 -10.17 -5.03 0.11
CA ILE A 170 -8.78 -5.16 -0.34
C ILE A 170 -7.94 -3.97 0.06
N ILE A 171 -8.48 -2.76 -0.07
CA ILE A 171 -7.84 -1.55 0.44
C ILE A 171 -7.65 -1.68 1.96
N GLY A 172 -8.67 -2.15 2.69
CA GLY A 172 -8.58 -2.39 4.12
C GLY A 172 -7.49 -3.40 4.49
N ARG A 173 -7.39 -4.50 3.73
CA ARG A 173 -6.33 -5.51 3.89
C ARG A 173 -4.95 -4.96 3.62
N GLU A 174 -4.74 -4.25 2.52
CA GLU A 174 -3.45 -3.65 2.20
C GLU A 174 -3.04 -2.59 3.23
N ALA A 175 -3.98 -1.76 3.69
CA ALA A 175 -3.73 -0.77 4.73
C ALA A 175 -3.38 -1.40 6.09
N ALA A 176 -3.87 -2.61 6.36
CA ALA A 176 -3.54 -3.38 7.56
C ALA A 176 -2.19 -4.14 7.44
N GLN A 177 -1.60 -4.24 6.25
CA GLN A 177 -0.32 -4.92 6.08
C GLN A 177 0.84 -4.11 6.66
N TRP A 178 1.82 -4.83 7.21
CA TRP A 178 3.01 -4.23 7.80
C TRP A 178 4.09 -3.92 6.75
N ASP A 179 4.34 -2.63 6.50
CA ASP A 179 5.56 -2.17 5.83
C ASP A 179 6.26 -1.09 6.65
N PRO A 180 7.42 -1.39 7.28
CA PRO A 180 8.14 -0.41 8.07
C PRO A 180 8.88 0.61 7.19
N SER A 181 8.99 0.37 5.87
CA SER A 181 9.87 1.13 4.99
C SER A 181 9.60 2.65 4.96
N PRO A 182 8.34 3.15 4.84
CA PRO A 182 8.10 4.59 4.74
C PRO A 182 8.40 5.31 6.06
N PHE A 183 8.05 4.69 7.19
CA PHE A 183 8.26 5.27 8.52
C PHE A 183 9.73 5.20 8.97
N GLY A 184 10.46 4.16 8.57
CA GLY A 184 11.89 4.02 8.86
C GLY A 184 12.72 5.18 8.30
N GLN A 185 12.40 5.65 7.09
CA GLN A 185 13.04 6.81 6.46
C GLN A 185 12.83 8.09 7.27
N SER A 186 11.59 8.35 7.69
CA SER A 186 11.28 9.52 8.50
C SER A 186 11.95 9.49 9.87
N ARG A 187 12.08 8.31 10.49
CA ARG A 187 12.80 8.14 11.75
C ARG A 187 14.31 8.37 11.60
N TYR A 188 14.92 7.77 10.57
CA TYR A 188 16.33 7.95 10.24
C TYR A 188 16.66 9.43 9.99
N CYS A 189 15.75 10.15 9.33
CA CYS A 189 15.86 11.58 9.04
C CYS A 189 15.00 12.45 9.97
N SER A 190 14.92 12.09 11.25
CA SER A 190 14.20 12.91 12.24
C SER A 190 14.85 14.29 12.42
N PRO A 191 14.12 15.30 12.93
CA PRO A 191 14.67 16.64 13.16
C PRO A 191 15.97 16.66 13.98
N ALA A 192 16.02 15.90 15.08
CA ALA A 192 17.23 15.79 15.90
C ALA A 192 18.37 15.05 15.18
N ALA A 193 18.04 14.04 14.36
CA ALA A 193 19.07 13.26 13.66
C ALA A 193 19.79 14.10 12.59
N VAL A 194 19.12 15.04 11.92
CA VAL A 194 19.74 15.88 10.88
C VAL A 194 20.59 17.03 11.43
N GLU A 195 20.71 17.17 12.75
CA GLU A 195 21.69 18.08 13.36
C GLU A 195 23.13 17.55 13.19
N ASP A 196 23.29 16.22 13.10
CA ASP A 196 24.55 15.61 12.70
C ASP A 196 24.83 15.81 11.20
N GLY A 197 26.02 16.31 10.88
CA GLY A 197 26.40 16.66 9.51
C GLY A 197 26.37 15.47 8.55
N ALA A 198 26.87 14.31 8.98
CA ALA A 198 26.89 13.11 8.14
C ALA A 198 25.47 12.59 7.89
N ARG A 199 24.63 12.59 8.93
CA ARG A 199 23.22 12.22 8.81
C ARG A 199 22.47 13.17 7.89
N ARG A 200 22.69 14.47 8.02
CA ARG A 200 22.09 15.49 7.16
C ARG A 200 22.41 15.23 5.69
N THR A 201 23.67 14.96 5.36
CA THR A 201 24.10 14.63 3.99
C THR A 201 23.39 13.38 3.45
N ASN A 202 23.27 12.33 4.27
CA ASN A 202 22.57 11.12 3.87
C ASN A 202 21.07 11.34 3.65
N CYS A 203 20.43 12.13 4.51
CA CYS A 203 19.03 12.51 4.38
C CYS A 203 18.77 13.41 3.17
N GLU A 204 19.70 14.28 2.82
CA GLU A 204 19.63 15.09 1.61
C GLU A 204 19.70 14.21 0.36
N ARG A 205 20.64 13.26 0.31
CA ARG A 205 20.74 12.29 -0.79
C ARG A 205 19.47 11.44 -0.89
N LEU A 206 18.93 10.98 0.23
CA LEU A 206 17.69 10.23 0.29
C LEU A 206 16.50 11.02 -0.26
N ALA A 207 16.32 12.27 0.16
CA ALA A 207 15.24 13.10 -0.33
C ALA A 207 15.35 13.35 -1.83
N ARG A 208 16.55 13.69 -2.34
CA ARG A 208 16.79 13.88 -3.78
C ARG A 208 16.52 12.61 -4.59
N TRP A 209 16.80 11.44 -4.02
CA TRP A 209 16.56 10.15 -4.68
C TRP A 209 15.08 9.76 -4.67
N LEU A 210 14.39 9.94 -3.54
CA LEU A 210 12.98 9.56 -3.34
C LEU A 210 11.99 10.46 -4.07
N LEU A 211 12.18 11.79 -4.01
CA LEU A 211 11.23 12.76 -4.58
C LEU A 211 10.80 12.45 -6.03
N PRO A 212 11.73 12.20 -6.98
CA PRO A 212 11.34 11.85 -8.36
C PRO A 212 10.89 10.39 -8.54
N ARG A 213 11.01 9.53 -7.52
CA ARG A 213 10.70 8.10 -7.59
C ARG A 213 9.46 7.70 -6.82
N ALA A 214 8.90 8.60 -6.01
CA ALA A 214 7.67 8.35 -5.29
C ALA A 214 6.54 8.07 -6.29
N ASP A 215 5.84 6.96 -6.09
CA ASP A 215 4.69 6.53 -6.89
C ASP A 215 3.37 6.64 -6.12
N ASP A 216 3.45 6.71 -4.79
CA ASP A 216 2.32 6.93 -3.90
C ASP A 216 2.46 8.24 -3.10
N LEU A 217 1.31 8.76 -2.68
CA LEU A 217 1.22 10.04 -1.99
C LEU A 217 1.92 10.01 -0.62
N LEU A 218 1.87 8.89 0.09
CA LEU A 218 2.50 8.76 1.40
C LEU A 218 4.02 8.90 1.29
N VAL A 219 4.66 8.18 0.37
CA VAL A 219 6.11 8.28 0.12
C VAL A 219 6.48 9.70 -0.32
N ALA A 220 5.68 10.33 -1.19
CA ALA A 220 5.92 11.70 -1.64
C ALA A 220 5.88 12.72 -0.48
N MET A 221 4.89 12.59 0.42
CA MET A 221 4.77 13.45 1.60
C MET A 221 5.94 13.26 2.57
N LEU A 222 6.36 12.02 2.81
CA LEU A 222 7.50 11.71 3.67
C LEU A 222 8.81 12.25 3.06
N ALA A 223 9.03 12.03 1.76
CA ALA A 223 10.19 12.54 1.05
C ALA A 223 10.25 14.08 1.06
N SER A 224 9.10 14.75 0.86
CA SER A 224 9.01 16.22 0.97
C SER A 224 9.29 16.72 2.39
N GLY A 225 8.82 16.00 3.41
CA GLY A 225 9.13 16.30 4.81
C GLY A 225 10.62 16.14 5.14
N ILE A 226 11.30 15.14 4.58
CA ILE A 226 12.76 14.99 4.71
C ILE A 226 13.48 16.14 3.99
N ALA A 227 13.04 16.48 2.78
CA ALA A 227 13.57 17.58 1.99
C ALA A 227 13.48 18.93 2.72
N ASP A 228 12.38 19.19 3.43
CA ASP A 228 12.21 20.37 4.29
C ASP A 228 13.28 20.41 5.40
N ARG A 229 13.47 19.29 6.12
CA ARG A 229 14.40 19.20 7.26
C ARG A 229 15.85 19.45 6.86
N VAL A 230 16.26 18.99 5.67
CA VAL A 230 17.64 19.16 5.19
C VAL A 230 17.86 20.47 4.42
N GLY A 231 16.78 21.17 4.07
CA GLY A 231 16.82 22.48 3.41
C GLY A 231 16.88 22.44 1.88
N ILE A 232 16.34 21.40 1.23
CA ILE A 232 16.25 21.36 -0.25
C ILE A 232 15.24 22.40 -0.72
N PRO A 233 15.59 23.36 -1.59
CA PRO A 233 14.66 24.38 -2.07
C PRO A 233 13.46 23.78 -2.84
N ALA A 234 12.27 24.37 -2.71
CA ALA A 234 11.07 23.91 -3.42
C ALA A 234 11.23 23.90 -4.95
N THR A 235 12.04 24.81 -5.50
CA THR A 235 12.37 24.90 -6.93
C THR A 235 13.16 23.70 -7.47
N GLN A 236 13.73 22.86 -6.58
CA GLN A 236 14.47 21.65 -6.94
C GLN A 236 13.63 20.38 -6.74
N ARG A 237 12.33 20.52 -6.43
CA ARG A 237 11.44 19.39 -6.14
C ARG A 237 10.42 19.23 -7.28
N PRO A 238 10.00 17.98 -7.60
CA PRO A 238 8.97 17.73 -8.61
C PRO A 238 7.58 18.21 -8.18
N TYR A 239 7.36 18.42 -6.88
CA TYR A 239 6.11 18.91 -6.31
C TYR A 239 6.40 19.67 -5.01
N THR A 240 5.53 20.62 -4.68
CA THR A 240 5.55 21.36 -3.41
C THR A 240 4.74 20.65 -2.34
N ARG A 241 5.01 20.96 -1.07
CA ARG A 241 4.21 20.46 0.06
C ARG A 241 2.73 20.88 -0.05
N GLU A 242 2.47 22.09 -0.54
CA GLU A 242 1.12 22.59 -0.77
C GLU A 242 0.40 21.79 -1.85
N GLN A 243 1.07 21.43 -2.95
CA GLN A 243 0.50 20.56 -3.99
C GLN A 243 0.14 19.19 -3.42
N LEU A 244 1.01 18.59 -2.62
CA LEU A 244 0.72 17.31 -1.96
C LEU A 244 -0.46 17.41 -0.98
N GLN A 245 -0.54 18.49 -0.19
CA GLN A 245 -1.65 18.70 0.75
C GLN A 245 -2.99 18.89 0.03
N ARG A 246 -3.02 19.69 -1.05
CA ARG A 246 -4.21 19.84 -1.88
C ARG A 246 -4.59 18.52 -2.56
N GLY A 247 -3.62 17.77 -3.05
CA GLY A 247 -3.85 16.45 -3.64
C GLY A 247 -4.41 15.46 -2.63
N GLN A 248 -3.89 15.46 -1.40
CA GLN A 248 -4.42 14.65 -0.31
C GLN A 248 -5.87 15.03 0.02
N GLN A 249 -6.16 16.32 0.17
CA GLN A 249 -7.52 16.80 0.43
C GLN A 249 -8.46 16.41 -0.70
N ALA A 250 -8.04 16.59 -1.95
CA ALA A 250 -8.85 16.22 -3.11
C ALA A 250 -9.10 14.71 -3.19
N LEU A 251 -8.10 13.86 -2.88
CA LEU A 251 -8.31 12.41 -2.81
C LEU A 251 -9.22 12.01 -1.65
N VAL A 252 -9.16 12.68 -0.50
CA VAL A 252 -10.08 12.45 0.62
C VAL A 252 -11.49 12.88 0.23
N GLU A 253 -11.66 14.07 -0.33
CA GLU A 253 -12.95 14.60 -0.81
C GLU A 253 -13.55 13.66 -1.86
N GLN A 254 -12.76 13.26 -2.86
CA GLN A 254 -13.15 12.30 -3.88
C GLN A 254 -13.49 10.93 -3.27
N SER A 255 -12.70 10.45 -2.31
CA SER A 255 -13.03 9.20 -1.62
C SER A 255 -14.33 9.33 -0.85
N THR A 256 -14.60 10.46 -0.20
CA THR A 256 -15.86 10.68 0.52
C THR A 256 -17.07 10.88 -0.39
N SER A 257 -16.88 11.45 -1.59
CA SER A 257 -17.95 11.56 -2.59
C SER A 257 -18.21 10.22 -3.29
N ASP A 258 -17.15 9.47 -3.58
CA ASP A 258 -17.21 8.18 -4.26
C ASP A 258 -17.72 7.10 -3.29
N LEU A 259 -17.34 7.15 -2.00
CA LEU A 259 -17.76 6.24 -0.92
C LEU A 259 -19.00 6.77 -0.17
N GLY A 260 -20.08 7.08 -0.88
CA GLY A 260 -21.39 7.16 -0.26
C GLY A 260 -21.77 5.82 0.41
N MET A 261 -22.69 5.85 1.38
CA MET A 261 -23.16 4.64 2.08
C MET A 261 -24.26 3.89 1.30
N ASP A 262 -24.33 4.07 -0.01
CA ASP A 262 -25.34 3.46 -0.88
C ASP A 262 -24.72 2.60 -2.00
N CYS A 263 -25.56 1.78 -2.63
CA CYS A 263 -25.14 0.86 -3.68
C CYS A 263 -24.65 1.57 -4.95
N ALA A 264 -25.14 2.80 -5.23
CA ALA A 264 -24.74 3.54 -6.42
C ALA A 264 -23.30 4.05 -6.30
N SER A 265 -22.92 4.53 -5.11
CA SER A 265 -21.55 4.86 -4.75
C SER A 265 -20.63 3.65 -4.85
N LEU A 266 -21.04 2.48 -4.33
CA LEU A 266 -20.25 1.24 -4.45
C LEU A 266 -20.06 0.83 -5.91
N ALA A 267 -21.10 0.94 -6.75
CA ALA A 267 -21.00 0.66 -8.17
C ALA A 267 -20.02 1.61 -8.87
N HIS A 268 -20.09 2.92 -8.58
CA HIS A 268 -19.17 3.91 -9.13
C HIS A 268 -17.71 3.62 -8.76
N VAL A 269 -17.46 3.31 -7.48
CA VAL A 269 -16.14 2.89 -7.01
C VAL A 269 -15.67 1.64 -7.77
N GLY A 270 -16.54 0.64 -7.91
CA GLY A 270 -16.22 -0.61 -8.60
C GLY A 270 -15.83 -0.42 -10.07
N GLU A 271 -16.48 0.51 -10.78
CA GLU A 271 -16.20 0.79 -12.19
C GLU A 271 -14.95 1.64 -12.40
N VAL A 272 -14.82 2.72 -11.64
CA VAL A 272 -13.89 3.79 -12.01
C VAL A 272 -12.53 3.63 -11.33
N TRP A 273 -12.49 3.21 -10.06
CA TRP A 273 -11.23 3.16 -9.31
C TRP A 273 -10.20 2.17 -9.89
N PRO A 274 -10.56 0.92 -10.23
CA PRO A 274 -9.59 -0.01 -10.79
C PRO A 274 -8.96 0.50 -12.10
N ALA A 275 -9.74 1.18 -12.94
CA ALA A 275 -9.23 1.77 -14.17
C ALA A 275 -8.24 2.91 -13.88
N ARG A 276 -8.55 3.81 -12.92
CA ARG A 276 -7.65 4.89 -12.50
C ARG A 276 -6.32 4.35 -11.98
N LEU A 277 -6.35 3.32 -11.13
CA LEU A 277 -5.16 2.68 -10.55
C LEU A 277 -4.22 2.06 -11.60
N LEU A 278 -4.77 1.59 -12.72
CA LEU A 278 -3.97 1.05 -13.83
C LEU A 278 -3.39 2.14 -14.74
N GLN A 279 -4.02 3.31 -14.81
CA GLN A 279 -3.62 4.40 -15.71
C GLN A 279 -2.64 5.37 -15.06
N HIS A 280 -2.85 5.68 -13.78
CA HIS A 280 -2.08 6.65 -13.02
C HIS A 280 -1.72 6.09 -11.66
N ASN A 281 -0.49 6.32 -11.22
CA ASN A 281 -0.13 6.03 -9.83
C ASN A 281 -0.84 7.01 -8.87
N GLU A 282 -0.93 6.65 -7.59
CA GLU A 282 -1.69 7.43 -6.59
C GLU A 282 -1.19 8.88 -6.48
N LEU A 283 0.12 9.09 -6.60
CA LEU A 283 0.70 10.43 -6.60
C LEU A 283 0.26 11.26 -7.80
N GLN A 284 0.25 10.69 -9.01
CA GLN A 284 -0.21 11.37 -10.22
C GLN A 284 -1.69 11.75 -10.11
N GLN A 285 -2.52 10.85 -9.58
CA GLN A 285 -3.93 11.14 -9.33
C GLN A 285 -4.09 12.31 -8.35
N ALA A 286 -3.34 12.31 -7.25
CA ALA A 286 -3.35 13.39 -6.26
C ALA A 286 -2.94 14.75 -6.88
N LEU A 287 -1.87 14.77 -7.68
CA LEU A 287 -1.37 15.99 -8.29
C LEU A 287 -2.30 16.53 -9.39
N GLN A 288 -2.96 15.65 -10.14
CA GLN A 288 -3.99 16.02 -11.11
C GLN A 288 -5.20 16.62 -10.40
N ALA A 289 -5.69 15.96 -9.35
CA ALA A 289 -6.83 16.43 -8.56
C ALA A 289 -6.54 17.79 -7.89
N ALA A 290 -5.31 18.00 -7.42
CA ALA A 290 -4.87 19.29 -6.87
C ALA A 290 -4.87 20.45 -7.88
N SER A 291 -4.83 20.14 -9.18
CA SER A 291 -4.72 21.10 -10.27
C SER A 291 -6.06 21.38 -10.96
N ALA A 292 -7.12 20.63 -10.63
CA ALA A 292 -8.44 20.84 -11.19
C ALA A 292 -9.07 22.15 -10.67
N PRO A 293 -9.72 22.95 -11.53
CA PRO A 293 -10.48 24.11 -11.07
C PRO A 293 -11.64 23.64 -10.18
N ARG A 294 -11.83 24.34 -9.05
CA ARG A 294 -12.97 24.14 -8.15
C ARG A 294 -14.22 24.82 -8.68
#